data_AF-Q6MKT9-F1
#
_entry.id   AF-Q6MKT9-F1
#
_cell.length_a   1.000
_cell.length_b   1.000
_cell.length_c   1.000
_cell.angle_alpha   90.00
_cell.angle_beta   90.00
_cell.angle_gamma   90.00
#
_symmetry.space_group_name_H-M   'P 1'
#
loop_
_entity.id
_entity.type
_entity.pdbx_description
1 polymer ?
#
loop_
_entity_poly.entity_id
_entity_poly.type
_entity_poly.pdbx_seq_one_letter_code
_entity_poly.pdbx_strand_id
1 'polypeptide(L)'
;MEQKRKPPTLFWPEINDRIDAEALVRRAVGICIFIAAMGITLSLLYKYQVIDIPMAKDAWGSALIYGVLAYFISEHSKAAGWMALIVYLGDRVYTIKYTGVGGLAIAVIFTCSFIACIRALDYIKKNPTDKPEQENIPKAS
;
A
#
# COMPACT_ATOMS: atom_id res chain seq x y z
N MET A 1 -23.34 -25.08 -1.08
CA MET A 1 -22.03 -25.63 -1.51
C MET A 1 -20.97 -24.88 -0.74
N GLU A 2 -20.23 -25.55 0.12
CA GLU A 2 -19.24 -24.94 1.00
C GLU A 2 -18.04 -24.49 0.16
N GLN A 3 -17.92 -23.19 -0.09
CA GLN A 3 -16.84 -22.62 -0.88
C GLN A 3 -15.57 -22.70 -0.04
N LYS A 4 -14.74 -23.73 -0.27
CA LYS A 4 -13.45 -23.91 0.41
C LYS A 4 -12.60 -22.64 0.22
N ARG A 5 -12.48 -21.83 1.28
CA ARG A 5 -11.55 -20.70 1.35
C ARG A 5 -10.14 -21.23 1.06
N LYS A 6 -9.54 -20.82 -0.05
CA LYS A 6 -8.13 -21.13 -0.31
C LYS A 6 -7.25 -20.32 0.65
N PRO A 7 -6.12 -20.87 1.10
CA PRO A 7 -5.23 -20.16 2.00
C PRO A 7 -4.72 -18.88 1.31
N PRO A 8 -4.76 -17.72 1.99
CA PRO A 8 -4.29 -16.47 1.41
C PRO A 8 -2.79 -16.58 1.15
N THR A 9 -2.38 -16.48 -0.12
CA THR A 9 -0.95 -16.40 -0.45
C THR A 9 -0.45 -14.97 -0.21
N LEU A 10 0.78 -14.84 0.30
CA LEU A 10 1.36 -13.53 0.65
C LEU A 10 1.49 -12.58 -0.56
N PHE A 11 1.74 -13.15 -1.74
CA PHE A 11 2.01 -12.42 -2.98
C PHE A 11 0.77 -12.26 -3.87
N TRP A 12 -0.22 -13.14 -3.74
CA TRP A 12 -1.43 -13.11 -4.56
C TRP A 12 -2.67 -13.52 -3.75
N PRO A 13 -3.07 -12.71 -2.76
CA PRO A 13 -4.23 -13.02 -1.93
C PRO A 13 -5.48 -13.11 -2.82
N GLU A 14 -6.27 -14.16 -2.62
CA GLU A 14 -7.60 -14.25 -3.22
C GLU A 14 -8.54 -13.30 -2.48
N ILE A 15 -9.41 -12.62 -3.24
CA ILE A 15 -10.41 -11.70 -2.71
C ILE A 15 -11.71 -12.48 -2.75
N ASN A 16 -12.07 -13.10 -1.63
CA ASN A 16 -13.31 -13.87 -1.51
C ASN A 16 -14.44 -12.97 -0.99
N ASP A 17 -14.12 -12.13 0.00
CA ASP A 17 -15.10 -11.29 0.67
C ASP A 17 -14.66 -9.81 0.68
N ARG A 18 -15.62 -8.93 0.96
CA ARG A 18 -15.33 -7.50 1.15
C ARG A 18 -14.33 -7.22 2.28
N ILE A 19 -14.34 -8.05 3.34
CA ILE A 19 -13.39 -7.91 4.47
C ILE A 19 -11.95 -8.12 3.98
N ASP A 20 -11.72 -9.13 3.13
CA ASP A 20 -10.42 -9.39 2.54
C ASP A 20 -10.00 -8.22 1.64
N ALA A 21 -10.93 -7.70 0.85
CA ALA A 21 -10.68 -6.53 0.00
C ALA A 21 -10.27 -5.29 0.83
N GLU A 22 -11.01 -4.98 1.90
CA GLU A 22 -10.70 -3.86 2.79
C GLU A 22 -9.37 -4.05 3.53
N ALA A 23 -9.02 -5.28 3.92
CA ALA A 23 -7.72 -5.58 4.52
C ALA A 23 -6.56 -5.29 3.55
N LEU A 24 -6.72 -5.61 2.27
CA LEU A 24 -5.73 -5.32 1.23
C LEU A 24 -5.60 -3.82 0.95
N VAL A 25 -6.71 -3.08 0.95
CA VAL A 25 -6.71 -1.62 0.85
C VAL A 25 -5.98 -1.00 2.05
N ARG A 26 -6.32 -1.40 3.27
CA ARG A 26 -5.66 -0.93 4.50
C ARG A 26 -4.16 -1.24 4.50
N ARG A 27 -3.75 -2.40 4.00
CA ARG A 27 -2.33 -2.75 3.85
C ARG A 27 -1.61 -1.77 2.92
N ALA A 28 -2.19 -1.43 1.77
CA ALA A 28 -1.60 -0.45 0.87
C ALA A 28 -1.56 0.97 1.46
N VAL A 29 -2.62 1.39 2.18
CA VAL A 29 -2.62 2.64 2.94
C VAL A 29 -1.48 2.64 3.98
N GLY A 30 -1.32 1.56 4.72
CA GLY A 30 -0.24 1.39 5.69
C GLY A 30 1.14 1.48 5.05
N ILE A 31 1.34 0.92 3.85
CA ILE A 31 2.58 1.06 3.09
C ILE A 31 2.83 2.51 2.69
N CYS A 32 1.83 3.23 2.18
CA CYS A 32 1.95 4.66 1.86
C CYS A 32 2.33 5.48 3.10
N ILE A 33 1.67 5.25 4.23
CA ILE A 33 1.98 5.92 5.50
C ILE A 33 3.39 5.58 5.96
N PHE A 34 3.81 4.32 5.85
CA PHE A 34 5.16 3.89 6.21
C PHE A 34 6.23 4.60 5.34
N ILE A 35 6.03 4.66 4.03
CA ILE A 35 6.95 5.36 3.12
C ILE A 35 6.97 6.86 3.44
N ALA A 36 5.82 7.47 3.70
CA ALA A 36 5.74 8.87 4.09
C ALA A 36 6.48 9.15 5.40
N ALA A 37 6.27 8.31 6.43
CA ALA A 37 6.97 8.41 7.70
C ALA A 37 8.49 8.31 7.52
N MET A 38 8.97 7.33 6.73
CA MET A 38 10.39 7.20 6.41
C MET A 38 10.94 8.42 5.68
N GLY A 39 10.19 8.99 4.73
CA GLY A 39 10.57 10.23 4.05
C GLY A 39 10.72 11.41 5.00
N ILE A 40 9.77 11.57 5.94
CA ILE A 40 9.84 12.60 6.99
C ILE A 40 11.06 12.37 7.89
N THR A 41 11.28 11.13 8.35
CA THR A 41 12.43 10.80 9.21
C THR A 41 13.76 11.11 8.52
N LEU A 42 13.93 10.70 7.25
CA LEU A 42 15.13 10.99 6.46
C LEU A 42 15.36 12.49 6.29
N SER A 43 14.31 13.23 5.97
CA SER A 43 14.41 14.69 5.80
C SER A 43 14.73 15.41 7.11
N LEU A 44 14.18 14.96 8.24
CA LEU A 44 14.54 15.48 9.56
C LEU A 44 16.00 15.19 9.90
N LEU A 45 16.48 13.96 9.67
CA LEU A 45 17.88 13.59 9.88
C LEU A 45 18.85 14.46 9.05
N TYR A 46 18.47 14.77 7.80
CA TYR A 46 19.22 15.70 6.94
C TYR A 46 19.21 17.13 7.48
N LYS A 47 18.04 17.63 7.94
CA LYS A 47 17.91 18.97 8.53
C LYS A 47 18.80 19.15 9.77
N TYR A 48 18.98 18.11 10.57
CA TYR A 48 19.88 18.11 11.73
C TYR A 48 21.33 17.74 11.40
N GLN A 49 21.70 17.66 10.11
CA GLN A 49 23.05 17.33 9.62
C GLN A 49 23.60 15.98 10.13
N VAL A 50 22.72 15.05 10.51
CA VAL A 50 23.10 13.70 10.94
C VAL A 50 23.51 12.84 9.74
N ILE A 51 22.93 13.11 8.57
CA ILE A 51 23.20 12.44 7.30
C ILE A 51 23.29 13.47 6.18
N ASP A 52 24.22 13.29 5.23
CA ASP A 52 24.34 14.12 4.02
C ASP A 52 24.10 13.27 2.77
N ILE A 53 22.83 12.87 2.60
CA ILE A 53 22.39 12.05 1.46
C ILE A 53 21.54 12.96 0.57
N PRO A 54 21.87 13.15 -0.72
CA PRO A 54 21.11 14.03 -1.63
C PRO A 54 19.62 13.71 -1.69
N MET A 55 19.29 12.42 -1.56
CA MET A 55 17.93 11.90 -1.55
C MET A 55 17.08 12.40 -0.37
N ALA A 56 17.70 12.74 0.75
CA ALA A 56 17.01 13.20 1.96
C ALA A 56 16.50 14.64 1.85
N LYS A 57 17.03 15.43 0.91
CA LYS A 57 16.63 16.82 0.66
C LYS A 57 15.22 16.92 0.06
N ASP A 58 14.89 16.01 -0.87
CA ASP A 58 13.60 15.98 -1.55
C ASP A 58 12.60 14.98 -0.92
N ALA A 59 13.04 14.23 0.10
CA ALA A 59 12.22 13.21 0.77
C ALA A 59 10.92 13.74 1.39
N TRP A 60 10.85 15.03 1.71
CA TRP A 60 9.63 15.69 2.19
C TRP A 60 8.53 15.75 1.11
N GLY A 61 8.91 15.97 -0.15
CA GLY A 61 7.99 16.00 -1.28
C GLY A 61 7.36 14.63 -1.52
N SER A 62 8.18 13.58 -1.54
CA SER A 62 7.70 12.20 -1.63
C SER A 62 6.75 11.86 -0.47
N ALA A 63 7.09 12.25 0.77
CA ALA A 63 6.24 11.99 1.93
C ALA A 63 4.84 12.61 1.81
N LEU A 64 4.77 13.84 1.32
CA LEU A 64 3.49 14.52 1.09
C LEU A 64 2.67 13.80 0.01
N ILE A 65 3.31 13.38 -1.09
CA ILE A 65 2.65 12.63 -2.17
C ILE A 65 2.06 11.32 -1.65
N TYR A 66 2.82 10.51 -0.90
CA TYR A 66 2.30 9.26 -0.33
C TYR A 66 1.23 9.50 0.74
N GLY A 67 1.33 10.58 1.51
CA GLY A 67 0.29 10.96 2.47
C GLY A 67 -1.05 11.27 1.78
N VAL A 68 -1.02 12.05 0.70
CA VAL A 68 -2.20 12.35 -0.11
C VAL A 68 -2.76 11.09 -0.77
N LEU A 69 -1.89 10.25 -1.33
CA LEU A 69 -2.31 8.98 -1.93
C LEU A 69 -2.91 8.01 -0.90
N ALA A 70 -2.38 7.96 0.33
CA ALA A 70 -2.93 7.17 1.41
C ALA A 70 -4.38 7.58 1.72
N TYR A 71 -4.64 8.90 1.78
CA TYR A 71 -5.98 9.44 1.97
C TYR A 71 -6.92 9.01 0.84
N PHE A 72 -6.57 9.23 -0.42
CA PHE A 72 -7.44 8.86 -1.54
C PHE A 72 -7.63 7.34 -1.71
N ILE A 73 -6.62 6.52 -1.38
CA ILE A 73 -6.76 5.06 -1.36
C ILE A 73 -7.74 4.65 -0.24
N SER A 74 -7.72 5.33 0.92
CA SER A 74 -8.66 5.07 2.00
C SER A 74 -10.11 5.43 1.64
N GLU A 75 -10.31 6.40 0.74
CA GLU A 75 -11.61 6.69 0.12
C GLU A 75 -11.97 5.74 -1.04
N HIS A 76 -11.25 4.62 -1.17
CA HIS A 76 -11.47 3.59 -2.19
C HIS A 76 -11.27 4.07 -3.65
N SER A 77 -10.44 5.10 -3.87
CA SER A 77 -10.14 5.58 -5.23
C SER A 77 -9.20 4.64 -5.98
N LYS A 78 -9.72 3.98 -7.02
CA LYS A 78 -8.91 3.13 -7.93
C LYS A 78 -7.81 3.90 -8.64
N ALA A 79 -8.08 5.16 -9.01
CA ALA A 79 -7.08 6.01 -9.66
C ALA A 79 -5.90 6.28 -8.72
N ALA A 80 -6.16 6.51 -7.42
CA ALA A 80 -5.12 6.70 -6.43
C ALA A 80 -4.28 5.43 -6.22
N GLY A 81 -4.90 4.24 -6.26
CA GLY A 81 -4.17 2.96 -6.22
C GLY A 81 -3.16 2.82 -7.37
N TRP A 82 -3.56 3.14 -8.60
CA TRP A 82 -2.66 3.16 -9.75
C TRP A 82 -1.57 4.22 -9.65
N MET A 83 -1.94 5.44 -9.22
CA MET A 83 -0.98 6.52 -9.03
C MET A 83 0.06 6.16 -7.98
N ALA A 84 -0.34 5.54 -6.86
CA ALA A 84 0.59 5.08 -5.83
C ALA A 84 1.57 4.03 -6.36
N LEU A 85 1.10 3.09 -7.18
CA LEU A 85 1.98 2.12 -7.82
C LEU A 85 2.99 2.79 -8.78
N ILE A 86 2.54 3.73 -9.61
CA ILE A 86 3.40 4.44 -10.58
C ILE A 86 4.45 5.27 -9.86
N VAL A 87 4.03 6.07 -8.88
CA VAL A 87 4.94 6.90 -8.06
C VAL A 87 5.95 6.00 -7.34
N TYR A 88 5.49 4.88 -6.78
CA TYR A 88 6.37 3.92 -6.11
C TYR A 88 7.43 3.32 -7.04
N LEU A 89 7.03 2.88 -8.23
CA LEU A 89 7.97 2.34 -9.21
C LEU A 89 8.96 3.43 -9.67
N GLY A 90 8.50 4.66 -9.88
CA GLY A 90 9.36 5.81 -10.18
C GLY A 90 10.41 6.05 -9.09
N ASP A 91 9.98 6.08 -7.83
CA ASP A 91 10.87 6.22 -6.68
C ASP A 91 11.87 5.06 -6.57
N ARG A 92 11.44 3.82 -6.84
CA ARG A 92 12.35 2.67 -6.84
C ARG A 92 13.41 2.78 -7.94
N VAL A 93 13.02 3.15 -9.16
CA VAL A 93 13.97 3.36 -10.26
C VAL A 93 14.95 4.50 -9.92
N TYR A 94 14.45 5.59 -9.34
CA TYR A 94 15.29 6.68 -8.86
C TYR A 94 16.26 6.18 -7.78
N THR A 95 15.78 5.50 -6.74
CA THR A 95 16.60 4.92 -5.67
C THR A 95 17.71 4.01 -6.23
N ILE A 96 17.36 3.10 -7.14
CA ILE A 96 18.33 2.16 -7.73
C ILE A 96 19.45 2.89 -8.47
N LYS A 97 19.14 3.99 -9.15
CA LYS A 97 20.14 4.81 -9.86
C LYS A 97 21.15 5.49 -8.93
N TYR A 98 20.72 5.90 -7.73
CA TYR A 98 21.58 6.67 -6.81
C TYR A 98 22.22 5.86 -5.70
N THR A 99 21.57 4.79 -5.21
CA THR A 99 22.03 4.00 -4.06
C THR A 99 22.22 2.51 -4.37
N GLY A 100 21.97 2.09 -5.61
CA GLY A 100 22.08 0.69 -6.04
C GLY A 100 20.87 -0.17 -5.66
N VAL A 101 21.02 -1.49 -5.79
CA VAL A 101 19.90 -2.47 -5.82
C VAL A 101 19.39 -2.90 -4.42
N GLY A 102 19.72 -2.14 -3.38
CA GLY A 102 19.35 -2.45 -2.00
C GLY A 102 17.83 -2.50 -1.80
N GLY A 103 17.35 -3.49 -1.01
CA GLY A 103 15.94 -3.57 -0.62
C GLY A 103 14.98 -4.05 -1.71
N LEU A 104 15.47 -4.66 -2.79
CA LEU A 104 14.65 -5.20 -3.89
C LEU A 104 13.52 -6.14 -3.43
N ALA A 105 13.78 -7.00 -2.44
CA ALA A 105 12.78 -7.92 -1.90
C ALA A 105 11.58 -7.16 -1.29
N ILE A 106 11.84 -6.11 -0.52
CA ILE A 106 10.81 -5.23 0.05
C ILE A 106 10.08 -4.50 -1.09
N ALA A 107 10.81 -4.09 -2.12
CA ALA A 107 10.22 -3.44 -3.28
C ALA A 107 9.21 -4.34 -4.00
N VAL A 108 9.56 -5.60 -4.23
CA VAL A 108 8.64 -6.58 -4.83
C VAL A 108 7.40 -6.78 -3.94
N ILE A 109 7.58 -6.90 -2.62
CA ILE A 109 6.46 -7.08 -1.69
C ILE A 109 5.50 -5.88 -1.73
N PHE A 110 6.02 -4.65 -1.78
CA PHE A 110 5.21 -3.45 -1.85
C PHE A 110 4.49 -3.33 -3.20
N THR A 111 5.19 -3.62 -4.30
CA THR A 111 4.57 -3.68 -5.64
C THR A 111 3.42 -4.69 -5.70
N CYS A 112 3.64 -5.91 -5.20
CA CYS A 112 2.57 -6.92 -5.12
C CYS A 112 1.40 -6.44 -4.25
N SER A 113 1.68 -5.75 -3.15
CA SER A 113 0.64 -5.21 -2.25
C SER A 113 -0.19 -4.11 -2.94
N PHE A 114 0.44 -3.22 -3.73
CA PHE A 114 -0.29 -2.22 -4.52
C PHE A 114 -1.14 -2.86 -5.61
N ILE A 115 -0.62 -3.87 -6.31
CA ILE A 115 -1.40 -4.63 -7.32
C ILE A 115 -2.60 -5.32 -6.67
N ALA A 116 -2.41 -5.95 -5.51
CA ALA A 116 -3.49 -6.57 -4.74
C ALA A 116 -4.53 -5.54 -4.29
N CYS A 117 -4.10 -4.35 -3.86
CA CYS A 117 -5.00 -3.24 -3.54
C CYS A 117 -5.82 -2.77 -4.75
N ILE A 118 -5.21 -2.61 -5.92
CA ILE A 118 -5.94 -2.22 -7.15
C ILE A 118 -7.04 -3.25 -7.49
N ARG A 119 -6.75 -4.55 -7.31
CA ARG A 119 -7.73 -5.63 -7.48
C ARG A 119 -8.84 -5.55 -6.43
N ALA A 120 -8.50 -5.29 -5.18
CA ALA A 120 -9.45 -5.12 -4.08
C ALA A 120 -10.39 -3.93 -4.31
N LEU A 121 -9.86 -2.80 -4.78
CA LEU A 121 -10.65 -1.63 -5.15
C LEU A 121 -11.60 -1.91 -6.32
N ASP A 122 -11.17 -2.71 -7.30
CA ASP A 122 -12.02 -3.15 -8.41
C ASP A 122 -13.15 -4.07 -7.93
N TYR A 123 -12.86 -4.96 -6.98
CA TYR A 123 -13.87 -5.82 -6.34
C TYR A 123 -14.92 -4.99 -5.59
N ILE A 124 -14.48 -4.07 -4.71
CA ILE A 124 -15.37 -3.21 -3.91
C ILE A 124 -16.28 -2.37 -4.82
N LYS A 125 -15.74 -1.84 -5.93
CA LYS A 125 -16.53 -1.08 -6.90
C LYS A 125 -17.57 -1.93 -7.63
N LYS A 126 -17.25 -3.19 -7.94
CA LYS A 126 -18.15 -4.12 -8.64
C LYS A 126 -19.23 -4.71 -7.72
N ASN A 127 -18.94 -4.85 -6.43
CA ASN A 127 -19.82 -5.46 -5.43
C ASN A 127 -20.16 -4.48 -4.28
N PRO A 128 -20.88 -3.38 -4.54
CA PRO A 128 -21.17 -2.35 -3.52
C PRO A 128 -22.11 -2.85 -2.40
N THR A 129 -22.91 -3.89 -2.67
CA THR A 129 -23.90 -4.47 -1.76
C THR A 129 -23.39 -5.63 -0.92
N ASP A 130 -22.14 -6.09 -1.12
CA ASP A 130 -21.52 -7.03 -0.19
C ASP A 130 -21.38 -6.33 1.16
N LYS A 131 -22.18 -6.77 2.13
CA LYS A 131 -21.96 -6.44 3.53
C LYS A 131 -20.73 -7.23 4.00
N PRO A 132 -19.89 -6.70 4.90
CA PRO A 132 -18.85 -7.50 5.52
C PRO A 132 -19.50 -8.73 6.17
N GLU A 133 -19.11 -9.94 5.75
CA GLU A 133 -19.69 -11.23 6.13
C GLU A 133 -19.49 -11.59 7.63
N GLN A 134 -19.30 -10.60 8.50
CA GLN A 134 -19.24 -10.76 9.95
C GLN A 134 -20.62 -10.68 10.64
N GLU A 135 -21.72 -10.43 9.91
CA GLU A 135 -23.08 -10.48 10.47
C GLU A 135 -23.62 -11.93 10.64
N ASN A 136 -22.80 -12.96 10.42
CA ASN A 136 -23.18 -14.37 10.56
C ASN A 136 -22.23 -15.19 11.46
N ILE A 137 -21.55 -14.54 12.41
CA ILE A 137 -20.98 -15.29 13.53
C ILE A 137 -22.11 -15.45 14.56
N PRO A 138 -22.66 -16.67 14.78
CA PRO A 138 -23.60 -16.88 15.88
C PRO A 138 -22.88 -16.45 17.16
N LYS A 139 -23.47 -15.48 17.88
CA LYS A 139 -23.01 -15.14 19.23
C LYS A 139 -22.98 -16.44 20.01
N ALA A 140 -21.79 -16.84 20.46
CA ALA A 140 -21.65 -17.95 21.39
C ALA A 140 -22.54 -17.63 22.60
N SER A 141 -23.52 -18.51 22.81
CA SER A 141 -24.43 -18.51 23.95
C SER A 141 -23.68 -18.72 25.27
#